data_AF-A0A843H095-F1
#
_entry.id   AF-A0A843H095-F1
#
_cell.length_a   1.000
_cell.length_b   1.000
_cell.length_c   1.000
_cell.angle_alpha   90.00
_cell.angle_beta   90.00
_cell.angle_gamma   90.00
#
_symmetry.space_group_name_H-M   'P 1'
#
loop_
_entity.id
_entity.type
_entity.pdbx_description
1 polymer ?
#
loop_
_entity_poly.entity_id
_entity_poly.type
_entity_poly.pdbx_seq_one_letter_code
_entity_poly.pdbx_strand_id
1 'polypeptide(L)'
;MSKVTRELYKQLGMCQICGKEKPIVGITYCRVCKARKIEYDIATKSHLTEEQKAERREKKRKQLSEYRKALRESGICIDCCKRKAKNNYVRCEICLAKDRVRHENKRRTDGYPSRQFIVESGICYHCCKLPALKDKKLCQSCYEKAIVSLEKAREYITSGWLYEDFKFGKYDKPRR
;
A
#
# COMPACT_ATOMS: atom_id res chain seq x y z
N MET A 1 1.29 32.53 -21.96
CA MET A 1 2.67 32.43 -21.45
C MET A 1 3.42 31.35 -22.22
N SER A 2 4.40 31.75 -23.03
CA SER A 2 5.22 30.83 -23.84
C SER A 2 6.07 29.92 -22.93
N LYS A 3 6.58 28.80 -23.47
CA LYS A 3 7.50 27.92 -22.73
C LYS A 3 8.80 28.65 -22.40
N VAL A 4 9.28 29.47 -23.34
CA VAL A 4 10.52 30.25 -23.24
C VAL A 4 10.52 31.19 -22.02
N THR A 5 9.41 31.89 -21.74
CA THR A 5 9.35 32.79 -20.58
C THR A 5 9.34 32.06 -19.24
N ARG A 6 8.83 30.83 -19.18
CA ARG A 6 8.83 30.01 -17.94
C ARG A 6 10.21 29.48 -17.60
N GLU A 7 10.95 29.03 -18.61
CA GLU A 7 12.32 28.56 -18.46
C GLU A 7 13.22 29.69 -17.93
N LEU A 8 13.07 30.90 -18.49
CA LEU A 8 13.79 32.10 -18.05
C LEU A 8 13.48 32.44 -16.58
N TYR A 9 12.20 32.47 -16.20
CA TYR A 9 11.83 32.73 -14.80
C TYR A 9 12.36 31.65 -13.85
N LYS A 10 12.43 30.39 -14.29
CA LYS A 10 13.03 29.31 -13.50
C LYS A 10 14.52 29.56 -13.23
N GLN A 11 15.27 29.94 -14.25
CA GLN A 11 16.71 30.22 -14.15
C GLN A 11 16.98 31.42 -13.23
N LEU A 12 16.13 32.45 -13.32
CA LEU A 12 16.20 33.64 -12.46
C LEU A 12 15.67 33.39 -11.02
N GLY A 13 15.24 32.17 -10.69
CA GLY A 13 14.70 31.85 -9.37
C GLY A 13 13.40 32.57 -9.05
N MET A 14 12.58 32.86 -10.07
CA MET A 14 11.32 33.57 -9.97
C MET A 14 10.12 32.66 -10.24
N CYS A 15 8.93 33.12 -9.83
CA CYS A 15 7.68 32.42 -10.07
C CYS A 15 7.45 32.17 -11.56
N GLN A 16 7.32 30.91 -11.97
CA GLN A 16 7.10 30.53 -13.37
C GLN A 16 5.72 30.93 -13.92
N ILE A 17 4.80 31.39 -13.08
CA ILE A 17 3.44 31.78 -13.50
C ILE A 17 3.36 33.29 -13.74
N CYS A 18 3.85 34.09 -12.79
CA CYS A 18 3.71 35.55 -12.84
C CYS A 18 5.03 36.31 -13.00
N GLY A 19 6.19 35.68 -12.72
CA GLY A 19 7.50 36.32 -12.79
C GLY A 19 7.77 37.40 -11.73
N LYS A 20 6.87 37.64 -10.77
CA LYS A 20 6.96 38.79 -9.85
C LYS A 20 7.74 38.53 -8.57
N GLU A 21 7.54 37.37 -7.97
CA GLU A 21 8.09 37.00 -6.67
C GLU A 21 8.88 35.70 -6.76
N LYS A 22 9.75 35.47 -5.77
CA LYS A 22 10.42 34.18 -5.61
C LYS A 22 9.40 33.06 -5.33
N PRO A 23 9.63 31.85 -5.85
CA PRO A 23 8.77 30.71 -5.59
C PRO A 23 8.90 30.24 -4.15
N ILE A 24 7.88 29.54 -3.66
CA ILE A 24 7.94 28.86 -2.35
C ILE A 24 8.93 27.70 -2.44
N VAL A 25 9.69 27.43 -1.38
CA VAL A 25 10.58 26.26 -1.29
C VAL A 25 9.82 24.97 -1.65
N GLY A 26 10.36 24.22 -2.62
CA GLY A 26 9.78 22.97 -3.12
C GLY A 26 8.67 23.12 -4.16
N ILE A 27 8.31 24.35 -4.57
CA ILE A 27 7.30 24.63 -5.60
C ILE A 27 7.89 25.62 -6.62
N THR A 28 7.35 25.69 -7.83
CA THR A 28 7.87 26.56 -8.91
C THR A 28 7.16 27.91 -9.07
N TYR A 29 6.23 28.24 -8.16
CA TYR A 29 5.44 29.47 -8.20
C TYR A 29 5.27 30.09 -6.81
N CYS A 30 4.98 31.39 -6.78
CA CYS A 30 4.89 32.17 -5.55
C CYS A 30 3.62 31.89 -4.74
N ARG A 31 3.55 32.47 -3.53
CA ARG A 31 2.41 32.32 -2.60
C ARG A 31 1.10 32.81 -3.20
N VAL A 32 1.11 33.96 -3.88
CA VAL A 32 -0.08 34.53 -4.52
C VAL A 32 -0.62 33.61 -5.61
N CYS A 33 0.25 33.11 -6.50
CA CYS A 33 -0.17 32.17 -7.53
C CYS A 33 -0.63 30.83 -6.95
N LYS A 34 -0.07 30.40 -5.82
CA LYS A 34 -0.54 29.22 -5.10
C LYS A 34 -1.94 29.42 -4.52
N ALA A 35 -2.20 30.55 -3.86
CA ALA A 35 -3.52 30.88 -3.32
C ALA A 35 -4.58 30.90 -4.43
N ARG A 36 -4.31 31.62 -5.53
CA ARG A 36 -5.21 31.66 -6.69
C ARG A 36 -5.49 30.28 -7.27
N LYS A 37 -4.48 29.41 -7.33
CA LYS A 37 -4.66 28.04 -7.80
C LYS A 37 -5.54 27.23 -6.86
N ILE A 38 -5.38 27.38 -5.55
CA ILE A 38 -6.22 26.72 -4.55
C ILE A 38 -7.67 27.18 -4.69
N GLU A 39 -7.92 28.49 -4.78
CA GLU A 39 -9.26 29.06 -5.01
C GLU A 39 -9.90 28.51 -6.28
N TYR A 40 -9.16 28.50 -7.39
CA TYR A 40 -9.61 27.92 -8.65
C TYR A 40 -9.93 26.43 -8.49
N ASP A 41 -9.05 25.64 -7.87
CA ASP A 41 -9.26 24.22 -7.66
C ASP A 41 -10.49 23.94 -6.77
N ILE A 42 -10.75 24.79 -5.77
CA ILE A 42 -11.93 24.72 -4.90
C ILE A 42 -13.18 25.02 -5.72
N ALA A 43 -13.23 26.16 -6.40
CA ALA A 43 -14.37 26.58 -7.22
C ALA A 43 -14.70 25.52 -8.29
N THR A 44 -13.68 25.03 -8.99
CA THR A 44 -13.87 24.00 -10.04
C THR A 44 -14.40 22.69 -9.48
N LYS A 45 -14.05 22.33 -8.23
CA LYS A 45 -14.53 21.10 -7.58
C LYS A 45 -15.87 21.27 -6.88
N SER A 46 -16.21 22.46 -6.41
CA SER A 46 -17.49 22.74 -5.74
C SER A 46 -18.67 22.64 -6.70
N HIS A 47 -18.46 22.96 -7.98
CA HIS A 47 -19.48 22.84 -9.02
C HIS A 47 -19.72 21.40 -9.53
N LEU A 48 -18.93 20.41 -9.07
CA LEU A 48 -19.12 19.03 -9.50
C LEU A 48 -20.23 18.35 -8.70
N THR A 49 -21.12 17.65 -9.41
CA THR A 49 -22.10 16.77 -8.78
C THR A 49 -21.41 15.54 -8.16
N GLU A 50 -22.09 14.84 -7.24
CA GLU A 50 -21.54 13.61 -6.67
C GLU A 50 -21.34 12.51 -7.72
N GLU A 51 -22.19 12.45 -8.75
CA GLU A 51 -22.04 11.55 -9.90
C GLU A 51 -20.76 11.85 -10.68
N GLN A 52 -20.51 13.12 -11.02
CA GLN A 52 -19.28 13.52 -11.71
C GLN A 52 -18.03 13.25 -10.86
N LYS A 53 -18.12 13.42 -9.53
CA LYS A 53 -17.03 13.05 -8.62
C LYS A 53 -16.83 11.53 -8.60
N ALA A 54 -17.90 10.74 -8.61
CA ALA A 54 -17.85 9.29 -8.65
C ALA A 54 -17.22 8.78 -9.95
N GLU A 55 -17.66 9.29 -11.10
CA GLU A 55 -17.10 8.97 -12.42
C GLU A 55 -15.60 9.27 -12.48
N ARG A 56 -15.19 10.44 -11.98
CA ARG A 56 -13.76 10.81 -11.88
C ARG A 56 -12.97 9.85 -11.00
N ARG A 57 -13.53 9.42 -9.86
CA ARG A 57 -12.90 8.42 -8.97
C ARG A 57 -12.77 7.07 -9.66
N GLU A 58 -13.80 6.63 -10.38
CA GLU A 58 -13.81 5.37 -11.11
C GLU A 58 -12.79 5.38 -12.26
N LYS A 59 -12.80 6.42 -13.09
CA LYS A 59 -11.82 6.59 -14.18
C LYS A 59 -10.39 6.55 -13.66
N LYS A 60 -10.10 7.26 -12.56
CA LYS A 60 -8.79 7.23 -11.91
C LYS A 60 -8.44 5.85 -11.37
N ARG A 61 -9.41 5.12 -10.80
CA ARG A 61 -9.22 3.75 -10.31
C ARG A 61 -8.88 2.79 -11.46
N LYS A 62 -9.58 2.88 -12.59
CA LYS A 62 -9.32 2.08 -13.80
C LYS A 62 -7.91 2.33 -14.33
N GLN A 63 -7.57 3.60 -14.57
CA GLN A 63 -6.23 3.99 -15.03
C GLN A 63 -5.12 3.51 -14.09
N LEU A 64 -5.29 3.65 -12.77
CA LEU A 64 -4.31 3.19 -11.80
C LEU A 64 -4.19 1.65 -11.79
N SER A 65 -5.31 0.95 -11.99
CA SER A 65 -5.32 -0.52 -12.08
C SER A 65 -4.54 -1.00 -13.31
N GLU A 66 -4.82 -0.42 -14.47
CA GLU A 66 -4.13 -0.72 -15.74
C GLU A 66 -2.64 -0.42 -15.65
N TYR A 67 -2.28 0.75 -15.12
CA TYR A 67 -0.89 1.12 -14.91
C TYR A 67 -0.16 0.14 -14.00
N ARG A 68 -0.78 -0.26 -12.88
CA ARG A 68 -0.21 -1.26 -11.97
C ARG A 68 -0.10 -2.64 -12.61
N LYS A 69 -1.03 -3.01 -13.51
CA LYS A 69 -0.94 -4.26 -14.28
C LYS A 69 0.28 -4.24 -15.19
N ALA A 70 0.45 -3.17 -15.98
CA ALA A 70 1.62 -2.99 -16.84
C ALA A 70 2.96 -3.01 -16.06
N LEU A 71 2.99 -2.43 -14.86
CA LEU A 71 4.16 -2.50 -13.98
C LEU A 71 4.47 -3.93 -13.52
N ARG A 72 3.45 -4.74 -13.19
CA ARG A 72 3.66 -6.14 -12.82
C ARG A 72 4.23 -6.94 -13.99
N GLU A 73 3.66 -6.77 -15.18
CA GLU A 73 4.08 -7.46 -16.40
C GLU A 73 5.51 -7.09 -16.81
N SER A 74 5.91 -5.83 -16.64
CA SER A 74 7.28 -5.35 -16.86
C SER A 74 8.25 -5.64 -15.72
N GLY A 75 7.80 -6.30 -14.64
CA GLY A 75 8.64 -6.62 -13.48
C GLY A 75 9.11 -5.39 -12.70
N ILE A 76 8.37 -4.29 -12.76
CA ILE A 76 8.66 -3.04 -12.03
C ILE A 76 7.82 -2.98 -10.75
N CYS A 77 8.42 -2.45 -9.68
CA CYS A 77 7.77 -2.26 -8.40
C CYS A 77 6.52 -1.37 -8.51
N ILE A 78 5.36 -1.91 -8.13
CA ILE A 78 4.06 -1.21 -8.18
C ILE A 78 3.91 -0.03 -7.19
N ASP A 79 4.78 0.04 -6.18
CA ASP A 79 4.73 1.07 -5.14
C ASP A 79 5.56 2.30 -5.52
N CYS A 80 6.82 2.09 -5.90
CA CYS A 80 7.74 3.19 -6.23
C CYS A 80 7.81 3.51 -7.71
N CYS A 81 7.31 2.61 -8.58
CA CYS A 81 7.30 2.74 -10.04
C CYS A 81 8.67 3.03 -10.68
N LYS A 82 9.77 2.74 -9.99
CA LYS A 82 11.15 3.13 -10.38
C LYS A 82 12.12 1.96 -10.50
N ARG A 83 12.01 0.98 -9.61
CA ARG A 83 12.97 -0.13 -9.47
C ARG A 83 12.33 -1.44 -9.89
N LYS A 84 13.13 -2.40 -10.32
CA LYS A 84 12.69 -3.78 -10.55
C LYS A 84 12.10 -4.38 -9.27
N ALA A 85 11.06 -5.18 -9.43
CA ALA A 85 10.48 -5.95 -8.34
C ALA A 85 11.45 -7.08 -7.93
N LYS A 86 11.40 -7.47 -6.66
CA LYS A 86 12.19 -8.60 -6.15
C LYS A 86 11.58 -9.91 -6.68
N ASN A 87 12.40 -10.94 -6.94
CA ASN A 87 11.94 -12.24 -7.43
C ASN A 87 10.74 -12.75 -6.63
N ASN A 88 9.67 -13.19 -7.32
CA ASN A 88 8.39 -13.64 -6.75
C ASN A 88 7.56 -12.57 -6.01
N TYR A 89 7.95 -11.29 -6.07
CA TYR A 89 7.20 -10.18 -5.50
C TYR A 89 6.81 -9.15 -6.57
N VAL A 90 5.77 -8.37 -6.28
CA VAL A 90 5.34 -7.22 -7.10
C VAL A 90 5.97 -5.90 -6.65
N ARG A 91 6.80 -5.93 -5.60
CA ARG A 91 7.45 -4.77 -4.98
C ARG A 91 8.96 -4.94 -4.96
N CYS A 92 9.70 -3.84 -5.01
CA CYS A 92 11.16 -3.86 -4.84
C CYS A 92 11.54 -4.06 -3.37
N GLU A 93 12.77 -4.49 -3.15
CA GLU A 93 13.32 -4.76 -1.82
C GLU A 93 13.21 -3.58 -0.85
N ILE A 94 13.48 -2.36 -1.33
CA ILE A 94 13.40 -1.14 -0.52
C ILE A 94 11.96 -0.88 -0.07
N CYS A 95 10.98 -1.03 -0.96
CA CYS A 95 9.58 -0.86 -0.60
C CYS A 95 9.11 -1.93 0.39
N LEU A 96 9.55 -3.19 0.22
CA LEU A 96 9.28 -4.27 1.16
C LEU A 96 9.87 -4.00 2.55
N ALA A 97 11.10 -3.49 2.62
CA ALA A 97 11.74 -3.12 3.89
C ALA A 97 11.00 -1.97 4.59
N LYS A 98 10.61 -0.92 3.85
CA LYS A 98 9.81 0.20 4.38
C LYS A 98 8.45 -0.27 4.89
N ASP A 99 7.81 -1.20 4.18
CA ASP A 99 6.52 -1.76 4.59
C ASP A 99 6.65 -2.55 5.88
N ARG A 100 7.70 -3.36 6.02
CA ARG A 100 8.01 -4.08 7.27
C ARG A 100 8.15 -3.14 8.45
N VAL A 101 8.95 -2.08 8.32
CA VAL A 101 9.15 -1.07 9.37
C VAL A 101 7.83 -0.38 9.72
N ARG A 102 7.03 -0.01 8.71
CA ARG A 102 5.70 0.61 8.93
C ARG A 102 4.79 -0.32 9.74
N HIS A 103 4.70 -1.59 9.37
CA HIS A 103 3.87 -2.57 10.09
C HIS A 103 4.36 -2.81 11.52
N GLU A 104 5.67 -2.82 11.73
CA GLU A 104 6.24 -2.95 13.07
C GLU A 104 5.92 -1.72 13.94
N ASN A 105 6.12 -0.52 13.42
CA ASN A 105 5.78 0.71 14.13
C ASN A 105 4.29 0.76 14.48
N LYS A 106 3.42 0.38 13.52
CA LYS A 106 1.98 0.31 13.77
C LYS A 106 1.63 -0.68 14.89
N ARG A 107 2.25 -1.86 14.91
CA ARG A 107 2.03 -2.82 16.00
C ARG A 107 2.41 -2.25 17.36
N ARG A 108 3.53 -1.52 17.43
CA ARG A 108 3.98 -0.87 18.67
C ARG A 108 3.00 0.23 19.10
N THR A 109 2.52 1.07 18.18
CA THR A 109 1.53 2.11 18.50
C THR A 109 0.18 1.53 18.92
N ASP A 110 -0.21 0.40 18.32
CA ASP A 110 -1.45 -0.31 18.64
C ASP A 110 -1.34 -1.12 19.95
N GLY A 111 -0.21 -1.04 20.66
CA GLY A 111 0.00 -1.71 21.94
C GLY A 111 0.28 -3.22 21.85
N TYR A 112 0.59 -3.74 20.66
CA TYR A 112 0.94 -5.15 20.52
C TYR A 112 2.34 -5.42 21.04
N PRO A 113 2.54 -6.49 21.84
CA PRO A 113 3.86 -6.90 22.28
C PRO A 113 4.76 -7.27 21.10
N SER A 114 6.07 -7.12 21.32
CA SER A 114 7.08 -7.55 20.35
C SER A 114 7.00 -9.07 20.15
N ARG A 115 7.41 -9.56 18.97
CA ARG A 115 7.43 -11.01 18.71
C ARG A 115 8.35 -11.75 19.68
N GLN A 116 9.45 -11.12 20.07
CA GLN A 116 10.41 -11.68 21.01
C GLN A 116 9.76 -11.88 22.39
N PHE A 117 9.09 -10.84 22.89
CA PHE A 117 8.37 -10.90 24.16
C PHE A 117 7.29 -11.97 24.18
N ILE A 118 6.55 -12.16 23.08
CA ILE A 118 5.51 -13.19 22.97
C ILE A 118 6.10 -14.60 23.16
N VAL A 119 7.25 -14.85 22.54
CA VAL A 119 7.94 -16.16 22.60
C VAL A 119 8.51 -16.39 23.99
N GLU A 120 9.20 -15.39 24.56
CA GLU A 120 9.80 -15.48 25.89
C GLU A 120 8.76 -15.62 27.01
N SER A 121 7.64 -14.91 26.91
CA SER A 121 6.58 -14.92 27.93
C SER A 121 5.63 -16.12 27.80
N GLY A 122 5.79 -16.96 26.78
CA GLY A 122 4.93 -18.13 26.56
C GLY A 122 3.45 -17.79 26.34
N ILE A 123 3.14 -16.61 25.79
CA ILE A 123 1.76 -16.18 25.53
C ILE A 123 1.32 -16.53 24.10
N CYS A 124 0.01 -16.62 23.91
CA CYS A 124 -0.61 -16.96 22.63
C CYS A 124 -0.21 -15.96 21.54
N TYR A 125 0.37 -16.47 20.45
CA TYR A 125 0.88 -15.69 19.33
C TYR A 125 -0.21 -14.99 18.50
N HIS A 126 -1.46 -15.46 18.62
CA HIS A 126 -2.60 -14.90 17.91
C HIS A 126 -3.29 -13.79 18.72
N CYS A 127 -3.74 -14.10 19.94
CA CYS A 127 -4.50 -13.14 20.75
C CYS A 127 -3.63 -12.27 21.66
N CYS A 128 -2.37 -12.65 21.92
CA CYS A 128 -1.42 -11.96 22.80
C CYS A 128 -1.93 -11.71 24.23
N LYS A 129 -2.88 -12.52 24.72
CA LYS A 129 -3.56 -12.33 26.03
C LYS A 129 -3.42 -13.51 26.98
N LEU A 130 -3.67 -14.71 26.48
CA LEU A 130 -3.68 -15.95 27.27
C LEU A 130 -2.36 -16.71 27.10
N PRO A 131 -1.96 -17.53 28.08
CA PRO A 131 -0.81 -18.42 27.92
C PRO A 131 -1.00 -19.36 26.73
N ALA A 132 0.08 -19.66 26.03
CA ALA A 132 0.09 -20.70 25.02
C ALA A 132 0.03 -22.08 25.68
N LEU A 133 -0.58 -23.05 24.98
CA LEU A 133 -0.53 -24.44 25.42
C LEU A 133 0.92 -24.96 25.38
N LYS A 134 1.23 -25.96 26.22
CA LYS A 134 2.53 -26.63 26.23
C LYS A 134 2.88 -27.11 24.82
N ASP A 135 4.09 -26.76 24.35
CA ASP A 135 4.62 -27.07 23.02
C ASP A 135 3.82 -26.52 21.83
N LYS A 136 2.94 -25.53 22.07
CA LYS A 136 2.18 -24.82 21.03
C LYS A 136 2.41 -23.32 21.12
N LYS A 137 2.03 -22.61 20.05
CA LYS A 137 2.10 -21.14 19.98
C LYS A 137 0.76 -20.45 20.27
N LEU A 138 -0.30 -21.22 20.52
CA LEU A 138 -1.67 -20.71 20.67
C LEU A 138 -2.24 -21.12 22.03
N CYS A 139 -3.12 -20.30 22.58
CA CYS A 139 -3.99 -20.69 23.70
C CYS A 139 -5.08 -21.64 23.20
N GLN A 140 -5.74 -22.36 24.12
CA GLN A 140 -6.80 -23.31 23.83
C GLN A 140 -7.86 -22.77 22.85
N SER A 141 -8.43 -21.61 23.16
CA SER A 141 -9.49 -21.00 22.35
C SER A 141 -9.04 -20.56 20.95
N CYS A 142 -7.79 -20.11 20.79
CA CYS A 142 -7.24 -19.80 19.47
C CYS A 142 -6.85 -21.07 18.70
N TYR A 143 -6.44 -22.13 19.40
CA TYR A 143 -6.09 -23.41 18.82
C TYR A 143 -7.32 -24.11 18.21
N GLU A 144 -8.42 -24.18 18.95
CA GLU A 144 -9.70 -24.74 18.47
C GLU A 144 -10.22 -23.99 17.24
N LYS A 145 -10.20 -22.65 17.27
CA LYS A 145 -10.55 -21.82 16.11
C LYS A 145 -9.66 -22.08 14.90
N ALA A 146 -8.36 -22.32 15.14
CA ALA A 146 -7.43 -22.65 14.08
C ALA A 146 -7.74 -24.01 13.45
N ILE A 147 -8.13 -25.02 14.24
CA ILE A 147 -8.57 -26.33 13.74
C ILE A 147 -9.79 -26.18 12.83
N VAL A 148 -10.86 -25.53 13.31
CA VAL A 148 -12.08 -25.30 12.51
C VAL A 148 -11.77 -24.54 11.21
N SER A 149 -10.86 -23.58 11.27
CA SER A 149 -10.43 -22.82 10.08
C SER A 149 -9.64 -23.70 9.10
N LEU A 150 -8.82 -24.62 9.61
CA LEU A 150 -8.06 -25.59 8.80
C LEU A 150 -8.97 -26.63 8.15
N GLU A 151 -9.98 -27.12 8.86
CA GLU A 151 -10.99 -28.06 8.31
C GLU A 151 -11.74 -27.42 7.15
N LYS A 152 -12.26 -26.19 7.34
CA LYS A 152 -12.88 -25.43 6.25
C LYS A 152 -11.93 -25.22 5.08
N ALA A 153 -10.67 -24.88 5.37
CA ALA A 153 -9.67 -24.71 4.30
C ALA A 153 -9.45 -26.01 3.50
N ARG A 154 -9.53 -27.18 4.15
CA ARG A 154 -9.41 -28.50 3.51
C ARG A 154 -10.60 -28.82 2.60
N GLU A 155 -11.82 -28.41 2.95
CA GLU A 155 -13.01 -28.61 2.08
C GLU A 155 -12.85 -27.96 0.69
N TYR A 156 -12.12 -26.84 0.62
CA TYR A 156 -11.86 -26.15 -0.64
C TYR A 156 -10.71 -26.76 -1.46
N ILE A 157 -10.00 -27.75 -0.92
CA ILE A 157 -8.97 -28.50 -1.63
C ILE A 157 -9.66 -29.61 -2.42
N THR A 158 -10.01 -29.32 -3.68
CA THR A 158 -10.63 -30.33 -4.58
C THR A 158 -9.63 -31.14 -5.39
N SER A 159 -8.37 -30.72 -5.47
CA SER A 159 -7.30 -31.40 -6.18
C SER A 159 -5.96 -31.15 -5.47
N GLY A 160 -5.19 -32.23 -5.30
CA GLY A 160 -3.96 -32.31 -4.53
C GLY A 160 -4.12 -32.95 -3.15
N TRP A 161 -3.08 -33.69 -2.75
CA TRP A 161 -2.59 -33.83 -1.37
C TRP A 161 -3.11 -34.85 -0.37
N LEU A 162 -4.18 -35.60 -0.64
CA LEU A 162 -4.46 -36.73 0.24
C LEU A 162 -3.47 -37.90 0.00
N TYR A 163 -2.79 -37.95 -1.16
CA TYR A 163 -1.95 -39.07 -1.61
C TYR A 163 -0.64 -38.70 -2.38
N GLU A 164 -0.20 -37.43 -2.48
CA GLU A 164 1.03 -37.03 -3.20
C GLU A 164 1.86 -35.96 -2.44
N ASP A 165 3.16 -35.85 -2.71
CA ASP A 165 4.16 -34.98 -2.06
C ASP A 165 4.04 -33.44 -2.30
N PHE A 166 4.64 -32.62 -1.41
CA PHE A 166 4.52 -31.14 -1.43
C PHE A 166 5.04 -30.43 -2.65
N LYS A 167 4.12 -29.87 -3.46
CA LYS A 167 4.44 -28.85 -4.48
C LYS A 167 3.71 -27.53 -4.22
N PHE A 168 4.49 -26.51 -3.86
CA PHE A 168 4.04 -25.13 -3.64
C PHE A 168 3.59 -24.49 -4.97
N GLY A 169 2.43 -23.81 -5.00
CA GLY A 169 2.18 -22.73 -5.98
C GLY A 169 1.03 -22.84 -6.99
N LYS A 170 0.09 -23.80 -6.89
CA LYS A 170 -1.13 -23.78 -7.73
C LYS A 170 -2.37 -24.09 -6.90
N TYR A 171 -3.28 -23.11 -6.81
CA TYR A 171 -4.62 -23.31 -6.27
C TYR A 171 -5.61 -23.25 -7.43
N ASP A 172 -6.43 -24.29 -7.60
CA ASP A 172 -7.32 -24.43 -8.76
C ASP A 172 -8.65 -23.67 -8.61
N LYS A 173 -8.94 -23.08 -7.44
CA LYS A 173 -10.13 -22.26 -7.20
C LYS A 173 -9.77 -20.85 -6.70
N PRO A 174 -10.50 -19.80 -7.14
CA PRO A 174 -10.32 -18.46 -6.61
C PRO A 174 -10.72 -18.41 -5.14
N ARG A 175 -9.82 -17.92 -4.27
CA ARG A 175 -10.16 -17.60 -2.88
C ARG A 175 -11.16 -16.44 -2.87
N ARG A 176 -12.29 -16.65 -2.18
CA ARG A 176 -13.36 -15.65 -1.99
C ARG A 176 -12.95 -14.59 -0.97
#